data_AF-J9EUK1-F1
#
_entry.id   AF-J9EUK1-F1
#
_cell.length_a   1.000
_cell.length_b   1.000
_cell.length_c   1.000
_cell.angle_alpha   90.00
_cell.angle_beta   90.00
_cell.angle_gamma   90.00
#
_symmetry.space_group_name_H-M   'P 1'
#
loop_
_entity.id
_entity.type
_entity.pdbx_description
1 polymer ?
#
loop_
_entity_poly.entity_id
_entity_poly.type
_entity_poly.pdbx_seq_one_letter_code
_entity_poly.pdbx_strand_id
1 'polypeptide(L)'
;MFVSLQATNNVNDSRIVTAVDRTCTDVAFTDSFIFENQPVDFEIEIQLYATRTDGGDTNQSLKQKLTRSFGRRFGANYKTNLLNDDMITFDSLITGENGSNGGNQDNSNNKCFHLLGRTTLTLSDAKPKVGIYDLHLSPNAANYGPPLYGNIRCRIVAQPNSVAMPLSDGILTIKPVGYDCLYQNMHCRLQAGILRCATSSSLQNQIVLHIYINKDSKILACKHQRSIIVTSDRYLTGTKCDKQFILTSDSEEDIAAWSHAISLQIADCEQWGEFAVSSIRLTVEPDHPDVVVLSRMNGRRLYDEIQIQVNGK
;
A
#
# COMPACT_ATOMS: atom_id res chain seq x y z
N MET A 1 1.48 16.13 -14.82
CA MET A 1 2.15 15.68 -13.58
C MET A 1 1.78 14.24 -13.35
N PHE A 2 2.70 13.38 -12.93
CA PHE A 2 2.43 12.00 -12.54
C PHE A 2 3.33 11.63 -11.36
N VAL A 3 2.97 10.56 -10.64
CA VAL A 3 3.83 9.98 -9.61
C VAL A 3 4.35 8.63 -10.06
N SER A 4 5.63 8.38 -9.80
CA SER A 4 6.26 7.06 -9.90
C SER A 4 6.47 6.52 -8.48
N LEU A 5 6.11 5.27 -8.26
CA LEU A 5 6.33 4.56 -7.01
C LEU A 5 7.30 3.42 -7.28
N GLN A 6 8.45 3.48 -6.65
CA GLN A 6 9.52 2.51 -6.78
C GLN A 6 9.67 1.73 -5.48
N ALA A 7 9.52 0.41 -5.60
CA ALA A 7 9.92 -0.56 -4.59
C ALA A 7 11.10 -1.37 -5.13
N THR A 8 11.76 -2.17 -4.29
CA THR A 8 12.98 -2.92 -4.62
C THR A 8 12.88 -3.71 -5.94
N ASN A 9 11.72 -4.32 -6.19
CA ASN A 9 11.54 -5.24 -7.31
C ASN A 9 10.64 -4.70 -8.42
N ASN A 10 9.94 -3.58 -8.20
CA ASN A 10 8.86 -3.12 -9.07
C ASN A 10 8.78 -1.58 -9.09
N VAL A 11 8.48 -1.04 -10.26
CA VAL A 11 8.18 0.38 -10.46
C VAL A 11 6.80 0.49 -11.08
N ASN A 12 5.93 1.29 -10.46
CA ASN A 12 4.57 1.57 -10.93
C ASN A 12 4.35 3.07 -11.05
N ASP A 13 3.63 3.51 -12.08
CA ASP A 13 3.33 4.92 -12.33
C ASP A 13 1.83 5.22 -12.34
N SER A 14 1.47 6.43 -11.92
CA SER A 14 0.09 6.92 -12.00
C SER A 14 -0.27 7.39 -13.39
N ARG A 15 -1.57 7.52 -13.65
CA ARG A 15 -2.04 8.29 -14.81
C ARG A 15 -1.53 9.73 -14.73
N ILE A 16 -1.27 10.31 -15.91
CA ILE A 16 -0.84 11.69 -16.01
C ILE A 16 -2.03 12.63 -15.77
N VAL A 17 -1.91 13.46 -14.73
CA VAL A 17 -2.83 14.55 -14.45
C VAL A 17 -2.43 15.77 -15.28
N THR A 18 -3.40 16.35 -15.99
CA THR A 18 -3.23 17.53 -16.85
C THR A 18 -4.00 18.73 -16.30
N ALA A 19 -3.77 19.93 -16.86
CA ALA A 19 -4.43 21.17 -16.42
C ALA A 19 -4.23 21.49 -14.93
N VAL A 20 -3.05 21.15 -14.39
CA VAL A 20 -2.64 21.54 -13.04
C VAL A 20 -2.06 22.95 -13.12
N ASP A 21 -2.69 23.91 -12.45
CA ASP A 21 -2.24 25.29 -12.41
C ASP A 21 -2.10 25.80 -10.97
N ARG A 22 -1.78 27.09 -10.81
CA ARG A 22 -1.56 27.72 -9.50
C ARG A 22 -2.85 27.86 -8.67
N THR A 23 -4.02 27.63 -9.26
CA THR A 23 -5.31 27.69 -8.56
C THR A 23 -5.67 26.35 -7.92
N CYS A 24 -5.03 25.25 -8.33
CA CYS A 24 -5.16 23.95 -7.68
C CYS A 24 -4.53 23.97 -6.28
N THR A 25 -5.31 23.67 -5.25
CA THR A 25 -4.80 23.50 -3.88
C THR A 25 -4.12 22.14 -3.71
N ASP A 26 -4.68 21.11 -4.32
CA ASP A 26 -4.24 19.73 -4.24
C ASP A 26 -4.24 19.10 -5.64
N VAL A 27 -3.31 18.19 -5.89
CA VAL A 27 -3.26 17.35 -7.10
C VAL A 27 -3.64 15.93 -6.71
N ALA A 28 -4.77 15.44 -7.20
CA ALA A 28 -5.28 14.12 -6.85
C ALA A 28 -4.82 13.07 -7.87
N PHE A 29 -4.19 12.01 -7.37
CA PHE A 29 -3.93 10.78 -8.12
C PHE A 29 -4.89 9.70 -7.59
N THR A 30 -5.79 9.22 -8.43
CA THR A 30 -6.86 8.26 -8.02
C THR A 30 -6.42 6.81 -8.06
N ASP A 31 -5.21 6.53 -8.55
CA ASP A 31 -4.71 5.18 -8.74
C ASP A 31 -4.30 4.54 -7.40
N SER A 32 -4.56 3.24 -7.27
CA SER A 32 -4.08 2.42 -6.14
C SER A 32 -3.01 1.46 -6.64
N PHE A 33 -1.92 1.34 -5.89
CA PHE A 33 -0.78 0.51 -6.24
C PHE A 33 -0.63 -0.64 -5.25
N ILE A 34 -0.39 -1.85 -5.76
CA ILE A 34 -0.14 -3.04 -4.95
C ILE A 34 1.25 -3.54 -5.31
N PHE A 35 2.10 -3.68 -4.29
CA PHE A 35 3.41 -4.29 -4.38
C PHE A 35 3.35 -5.67 -3.72
N GLU A 36 3.42 -6.71 -4.53
CA GLU A 36 3.37 -8.09 -4.04
C GLU A 36 4.74 -8.55 -3.55
N ASN A 37 4.74 -9.50 -2.62
CA ASN A 37 5.94 -10.18 -2.12
C ASN A 37 7.06 -9.24 -1.64
N GLN A 38 6.68 -8.13 -0.99
CA GLN A 38 7.64 -7.23 -0.36
C GLN A 38 8.02 -7.75 1.05
N PRO A 39 9.30 -7.62 1.45
CA PRO A 39 9.74 -7.96 2.79
C PRO A 39 9.26 -6.92 3.83
N VAL A 40 9.46 -7.19 5.12
CA VAL A 40 9.05 -6.29 6.22
C VAL A 40 9.80 -4.94 6.18
N ASP A 41 11.05 -4.95 5.73
CA ASP A 41 11.94 -3.79 5.59
C ASP A 41 11.77 -3.09 4.24
N PHE A 42 10.59 -3.19 3.63
CA PHE A 42 10.31 -2.52 2.37
C PHE A 42 10.50 -1.00 2.47
N GLU A 43 10.96 -0.42 1.37
CA GLU A 43 10.99 1.02 1.15
C GLU A 43 10.27 1.32 -0.16
N ILE A 44 9.29 2.23 -0.11
CA ILE A 44 8.59 2.70 -1.29
C ILE A 44 9.00 4.16 -1.51
N GLU A 45 9.83 4.39 -2.51
CA GLU A 45 10.17 5.75 -2.95
C GLU A 45 9.07 6.27 -3.87
N ILE A 46 8.46 7.39 -3.50
CA ILE A 46 7.48 8.11 -4.31
C ILE A 46 8.18 9.31 -4.92
N GLN A 47 8.17 9.39 -6.24
CA GLN A 47 8.79 10.44 -7.03
C GLN A 47 7.71 11.19 -7.83
N LEU A 48 7.68 12.52 -7.71
CA LEU A 48 6.72 13.37 -8.40
C LEU A 48 7.37 13.99 -9.65
N TYR A 49 6.78 13.76 -10.82
CA TYR A 49 7.28 14.28 -12.08
C TYR A 49 6.31 15.27 -12.74
N ALA A 50 6.85 16.33 -13.34
CA ALA A 50 6.05 17.28 -14.11
C ALA A 50 6.78 17.82 -15.35
N THR A 51 5.99 18.40 -16.24
CA THR A 51 6.45 19.12 -17.41
C THR A 51 5.54 20.31 -17.62
N ARG A 52 6.11 21.47 -17.97
CA ARG A 52 5.33 22.69 -18.23
C ARG A 52 4.83 22.70 -19.66
N THR A 53 3.62 23.21 -19.84
CA THR A 53 2.96 23.32 -21.16
C THR A 53 2.65 24.78 -21.50
N ASP A 54 3.39 25.73 -20.93
CA ASP A 54 3.18 27.19 -21.06
C ASP A 54 3.47 27.76 -22.46
N GLY A 55 3.88 26.92 -23.41
CA GLY A 55 3.99 27.24 -24.83
C GLY A 55 2.83 26.69 -25.67
N GLY A 56 1.69 27.39 -25.68
CA GLY A 56 0.80 27.55 -26.86
C GLY A 56 0.16 26.32 -27.55
N ASP A 57 0.37 25.08 -27.11
CA ASP A 57 -0.23 23.91 -27.76
C ASP A 57 -1.53 23.50 -27.07
N THR A 58 -2.65 24.04 -27.54
CA THR A 58 -4.00 23.50 -27.32
C THR A 58 -4.17 22.17 -28.06
N ASN A 59 -3.33 21.17 -27.80
CA ASN A 59 -3.31 19.95 -28.61
C ASN A 59 -3.82 18.74 -27.83
N GLN A 60 -5.06 18.37 -28.17
CA GLN A 60 -5.69 17.07 -27.93
C GLN A 60 -4.77 15.87 -28.29
N SER A 61 -3.72 16.09 -29.09
CA SER A 61 -2.71 15.09 -29.46
C SER A 61 -1.79 14.66 -28.31
N LEU A 62 -1.51 15.51 -27.31
CA LEU A 62 -0.72 15.10 -26.13
C LEU A 62 -1.52 14.14 -25.24
N LYS A 63 -2.82 14.41 -25.07
CA LYS A 63 -3.74 13.50 -24.38
C LYS A 63 -3.76 12.14 -25.07
N GLN A 64 -3.88 12.09 -26.39
CA GLN A 64 -3.92 10.83 -27.15
C GLN A 64 -2.57 10.10 -27.23
N LYS A 65 -1.43 10.81 -27.30
CA LYS A 65 -0.09 10.20 -27.35
C LYS A 65 0.37 9.66 -26.00
N LEU A 66 0.09 10.37 -24.90
CA LEU A 66 0.48 9.95 -23.54
C LEU A 66 -0.46 8.88 -22.96
N THR A 67 -1.75 8.88 -23.31
CA THR A 67 -2.69 7.82 -22.85
C THR A 67 -2.34 6.45 -23.45
N ARG A 68 -1.63 6.40 -24.59
CA ARG A 68 -1.32 5.16 -25.30
C ARG A 68 0.09 4.61 -25.03
N SER A 69 1.03 5.41 -24.52
CA SER A 69 2.44 5.01 -24.36
C SER A 69 2.87 4.59 -22.96
N PHE A 70 2.07 4.84 -21.93
CA PHE A 70 2.37 4.42 -20.54
C PHE A 70 1.67 3.11 -20.14
N GLY A 71 0.82 2.56 -21.02
CA GLY A 71 0.14 1.29 -20.79
C GLY A 71 1.08 0.10 -20.97
N ARG A 72 1.63 -0.41 -19.87
CA ARG A 72 2.27 -1.73 -19.73
C ARG A 72 3.66 -1.85 -20.38
N ARG A 73 4.70 -1.48 -19.62
CA ARG A 73 6.07 -2.07 -19.58
C ARG A 73 7.13 -1.02 -19.24
N PHE A 74 7.23 -0.65 -17.96
CA PHE A 74 8.43 0.02 -17.41
C PHE A 74 9.52 -0.99 -16.97
N GLY A 75 9.56 -2.17 -17.59
CA GLY A 75 10.46 -3.27 -17.19
C GLY A 75 11.75 -3.45 -18.00
N ALA A 76 11.99 -2.67 -19.06
CA ALA A 76 13.07 -2.99 -20.00
C ALA A 76 14.19 -1.93 -20.15
N ASN A 77 13.94 -0.64 -19.91
CA ASN A 77 14.88 0.42 -20.33
C ASN A 77 15.35 1.37 -19.22
N TYR A 78 15.15 1.04 -17.94
CA TYR A 78 15.66 1.88 -16.84
C TYR A 78 17.19 1.87 -16.71
N LYS A 79 17.90 0.98 -17.43
CA LYS A 79 19.37 0.87 -17.36
C LYS A 79 20.13 1.82 -18.29
N THR A 80 19.47 2.62 -19.12
CA THR A 80 20.16 3.37 -20.19
C THR A 80 20.15 4.89 -20.06
N ASN A 81 19.89 5.48 -18.89
CA ASN A 81 20.24 6.89 -18.66
C ASN A 81 20.59 7.20 -17.19
N LEU A 82 21.65 6.55 -16.72
CA LEU A 82 22.34 6.80 -15.45
C LEU A 82 23.20 8.09 -15.48
N LEU A 83 22.80 9.09 -16.27
CA LEU A 83 23.54 10.36 -16.40
C LEU A 83 22.85 11.57 -15.79
N ASN A 84 21.55 11.51 -15.48
CA ASN A 84 20.84 12.53 -14.69
C ASN A 84 19.61 11.88 -14.04
N ASP A 85 19.68 11.64 -12.73
CA ASP A 85 18.62 11.04 -11.90
C ASP A 85 17.30 11.85 -11.90
N ASP A 86 17.35 13.10 -12.39
CA ASP A 86 16.26 14.07 -12.31
C ASP A 86 15.39 14.21 -13.59
N MET A 87 15.71 13.49 -14.69
CA MET A 87 15.05 13.72 -15.98
C MET A 87 14.66 12.43 -16.72
N ILE A 88 13.38 12.34 -17.08
CA ILE A 88 12.84 11.28 -17.94
C ILE A 88 12.56 11.88 -19.33
N THR A 89 13.37 11.48 -20.31
CA THR A 89 13.19 11.83 -21.73
C THR A 89 12.24 10.85 -22.40
N PHE A 90 11.18 11.35 -23.03
CA PHE A 90 10.33 10.52 -23.89
C PHE A 90 10.79 10.67 -25.33
N ASP A 91 11.39 9.62 -25.90
CA ASP A 91 11.71 9.58 -27.32
C ASP A 91 10.43 9.28 -28.13
N SER A 92 10.18 10.07 -29.16
CA SER A 92 8.98 9.95 -30.00
C SER A 92 9.13 8.80 -31.00
N LEU A 93 9.23 7.56 -30.49
CA LEU A 93 9.45 6.34 -31.30
C LEU A 93 8.16 5.79 -31.97
N ILE A 94 7.35 6.66 -32.58
CA ILE A 94 6.29 6.24 -33.52
C ILE A 94 5.91 7.38 -34.46
N THR A 95 6.77 7.66 -35.45
CA THR A 95 6.30 8.06 -36.77
C THR A 95 7.27 7.45 -37.79
N GLY A 96 6.98 6.24 -38.22
CA GLY A 96 7.56 5.75 -39.46
C GLY A 96 6.88 6.49 -40.59
N GLU A 97 7.61 7.36 -41.28
CA GLU A 97 7.33 7.83 -42.64
C GLU A 97 8.59 8.50 -43.21
N ASN A 98 8.99 8.04 -44.39
CA ASN A 98 10.20 8.35 -45.13
C ASN A 98 10.51 9.85 -45.28
N GLY A 99 11.80 10.21 -45.30
CA GLY A 99 12.23 11.45 -45.96
C GLY A 99 13.58 12.00 -45.50
N SER A 100 14.66 11.53 -46.15
CA SER A 100 15.79 12.32 -46.66
C SER A 100 16.27 13.61 -45.95
N ASN A 101 17.59 13.64 -45.79
CA ASN A 101 18.53 14.77 -45.83
C ASN A 101 19.00 15.34 -44.50
N GLY A 102 20.32 15.25 -44.32
CA GLY A 102 21.07 15.90 -43.27
C GLY A 102 21.06 17.42 -43.39
N GLY A 103 21.12 18.06 -42.22
CA GLY A 103 21.26 19.49 -42.03
C GLY A 103 20.96 19.83 -40.58
N ASN A 104 21.95 20.38 -39.87
CA ASN A 104 21.83 20.85 -38.50
C ASN A 104 20.59 21.74 -38.30
N GLN A 105 19.66 21.31 -37.44
CA GLN A 105 18.88 22.17 -36.57
C GLN A 105 18.52 21.41 -35.29
N ASP A 106 19.12 21.87 -34.19
CA ASP A 106 18.62 21.71 -32.83
C ASP A 106 17.18 22.22 -32.76
N ASN A 107 16.20 21.32 -32.66
CA ASN A 107 15.02 21.44 -31.81
C ASN A 107 14.16 20.16 -31.91
N SER A 108 14.69 19.01 -31.47
CA SER A 108 13.77 17.92 -31.11
C SER A 108 12.99 18.42 -29.89
N ASN A 109 11.71 18.72 -30.09
CA ASN A 109 10.75 19.05 -29.05
C ASN A 109 10.48 17.80 -28.16
N ASN A 110 11.54 17.22 -27.62
CA ASN A 110 11.49 16.11 -26.67
C ASN A 110 11.03 16.71 -25.35
N LYS A 111 9.70 16.73 -25.18
CA LYS A 111 9.07 17.14 -23.92
C LYS A 111 9.47 16.12 -22.85
N CYS A 112 10.42 16.48 -22.00
CA CYS A 112 10.87 15.69 -20.86
C CYS A 112 10.06 16.00 -19.60
N PHE A 113 9.94 14.99 -18.75
CA PHE A 113 9.43 15.13 -17.40
C PHE A 113 10.60 15.30 -16.44
N HIS A 114 10.45 16.22 -15.49
CA HIS A 114 11.46 16.55 -14.51
C HIS A 114 10.97 16.18 -13.12
N LEU A 115 11.88 15.68 -12.28
CA LEU A 115 11.62 15.37 -10.88
C LEU A 115 11.36 16.67 -10.11
N LEU A 116 10.19 16.78 -9.49
CA LEU A 116 9.81 17.88 -8.63
C LEU A 116 10.10 17.60 -7.15
N GLY A 117 10.05 16.34 -6.74
CA GLY A 117 10.33 15.96 -5.37
C GLY A 117 10.14 14.47 -5.12
N ARG A 118 10.66 14.01 -3.99
CA ARG A 118 10.63 12.61 -3.58
C ARG A 118 10.35 12.44 -2.10
N THR A 119 9.80 11.30 -1.72
CA THR A 119 9.68 10.84 -0.34
C THR A 119 9.82 9.33 -0.31
N THR A 120 10.30 8.79 0.81
CA THR A 120 10.36 7.33 1.02
C THR A 120 9.44 6.97 2.16
N LEU A 121 8.56 5.98 1.93
CA LEU A 121 7.65 5.45 2.94
C LEU A 121 8.05 4.03 3.31
N THR A 122 7.95 3.70 4.59
CA THR A 122 8.33 2.39 5.15
C THR A 122 7.17 1.78 5.93
N LEU A 123 7.39 0.62 6.55
CA LEU A 123 6.37 -0.02 7.39
C LEU A 123 5.93 0.85 8.59
N SER A 124 6.81 1.72 9.13
CA SER A 124 6.41 2.61 10.23
C SER A 124 5.39 3.68 9.83
N ASP A 125 5.33 4.00 8.53
CA ASP A 125 4.36 4.94 7.97
C ASP A 125 3.01 4.26 7.68
N ALA A 126 3.00 2.92 7.60
CA ALA A 126 1.83 2.13 7.28
C ALA A 126 0.77 2.26 8.38
N LYS A 127 -0.43 2.73 7.99
CA LYS A 127 -1.58 2.85 8.89
C LYS A 127 -2.89 2.76 8.10
N PRO A 128 -3.98 2.27 8.70
CA PRO A 128 -5.27 2.14 8.03
C PRO A 128 -5.88 3.47 7.52
N LYS A 129 -5.41 4.61 8.04
CA LYS A 129 -5.91 5.95 7.71
C LYS A 129 -4.96 6.70 6.78
N VAL A 130 -5.48 7.68 6.06
CA VAL A 130 -4.65 8.58 5.24
C VAL A 130 -3.67 9.35 6.14
N GLY A 131 -2.40 9.35 5.76
CA GLY A 131 -1.34 10.15 6.37
C GLY A 131 -0.96 11.36 5.53
N ILE A 132 -0.22 12.27 6.14
CA ILE A 132 0.48 13.37 5.47
C ILE A 132 1.97 13.09 5.66
N TYR A 133 2.72 13.12 4.56
CA TYR A 133 4.15 12.86 4.54
C TYR A 133 4.88 14.01 3.85
N ASP A 134 6.07 14.33 4.32
CA ASP A 134 6.87 15.41 3.76
C ASP A 134 7.42 14.99 2.39
N LEU A 135 7.26 15.87 1.40
CA LEU A 135 7.80 15.69 0.06
C LEU A 135 9.04 16.58 -0.08
N HIS A 136 10.22 15.95 -0.16
CA HIS A 136 11.47 16.67 -0.38
C HIS A 136 11.53 17.19 -1.81
N LEU A 137 11.36 18.51 -1.97
CA LEU A 137 11.34 19.16 -3.27
C LEU A 137 12.75 19.26 -3.87
N SER A 138 12.84 19.07 -5.18
CA SER A 138 14.06 19.35 -5.95
C SER A 138 14.31 20.86 -6.00
N PRO A 139 15.58 21.32 -5.96
CA PRO A 139 15.93 22.75 -6.08
C PRO A 139 15.33 23.42 -7.32
N ASN A 140 15.15 22.66 -8.40
CA ASN A 140 14.64 23.16 -9.67
C ASN A 140 13.12 22.95 -9.85
N ALA A 141 12.40 22.47 -8.83
CA ALA A 141 10.98 22.14 -8.94
C ALA A 141 10.12 23.31 -9.45
N ALA A 142 10.42 24.54 -9.02
CA ALA A 142 9.72 25.75 -9.44
C ALA A 142 9.85 26.05 -10.95
N ASN A 143 10.90 25.54 -11.59
CA ASN A 143 11.14 25.74 -13.02
C ASN A 143 10.29 24.82 -13.89
N TYR A 144 9.79 23.70 -13.34
CA TYR A 144 9.14 22.63 -14.10
C TYR A 144 7.71 22.30 -13.65
N GLY A 145 7.23 22.91 -12.57
CA GLY A 145 5.89 22.69 -12.03
C GLY A 145 5.28 23.92 -11.35
N PRO A 146 4.02 23.81 -10.90
CA PRO A 146 3.42 24.79 -9.99
C PRO A 146 4.14 24.78 -8.63
N PRO A 147 4.01 25.85 -7.82
CA PRO A 147 4.52 25.85 -6.45
C PRO A 147 3.84 24.73 -5.65
N LEU A 148 4.64 23.89 -4.99
CA LEU A 148 4.17 22.77 -4.18
C LEU A 148 4.35 23.09 -2.70
N TYR A 149 3.40 22.66 -1.87
CA TYR A 149 3.47 22.79 -0.41
C TYR A 149 4.46 21.83 0.26
N GLY A 150 5.13 20.95 -0.51
CA GLY A 150 6.10 19.99 0.02
C GLY A 150 5.47 18.88 0.86
N ASN A 151 4.22 18.49 0.58
CA ASN A 151 3.53 17.42 1.30
C ASN A 151 2.84 16.48 0.30
N ILE A 152 2.81 15.19 0.61
CA ILE A 152 1.98 14.19 -0.07
C ILE A 152 0.98 13.57 0.92
N ARG A 153 -0.25 13.33 0.45
CA ARG A 153 -1.29 12.66 1.22
C ARG A 153 -1.60 11.32 0.60
N CYS A 154 -1.34 10.24 1.32
CA CYS A 154 -1.65 8.89 0.86
C CYS A 154 -1.91 7.95 2.03
N ARG A 155 -2.48 6.79 1.73
CA ARG A 155 -2.68 5.70 2.68
C ARG A 155 -1.80 4.54 2.26
N ILE A 156 -0.89 4.14 3.14
CA ILE A 156 -0.05 2.96 2.97
C ILE A 156 -0.51 1.89 3.97
N VAL A 157 -0.74 0.68 3.47
CA VAL A 157 -1.17 -0.48 4.26
C VAL A 157 -0.41 -1.71 3.81
N ALA A 158 -0.13 -2.60 4.75
CA ALA A 158 0.47 -3.89 4.47
C ALA A 158 -0.54 -5.02 4.72
N GLN A 159 -0.39 -6.12 3.99
CA GLN A 159 -1.12 -7.36 4.26
C GLN A 159 -0.10 -8.51 4.25
N PRO A 160 0.30 -9.01 5.43
CA PRO A 160 1.14 -10.20 5.54
C PRO A 160 0.42 -11.43 4.99
N ASN A 161 1.20 -12.40 4.51
CA ASN A 161 0.65 -13.66 3.98
C ASN A 161 -0.14 -14.44 5.03
N SER A 162 0.24 -14.36 6.32
CA SER A 162 -0.50 -14.98 7.44
C SER A 162 -1.91 -14.43 7.65
N VAL A 163 -2.21 -13.25 7.12
CA VAL A 163 -3.57 -12.69 7.09
C VAL A 163 -4.31 -13.10 5.82
N ALA A 164 -3.63 -13.04 4.67
CA ALA A 164 -4.24 -13.38 3.38
C ALA A 164 -4.63 -14.87 3.28
N MET A 165 -3.77 -15.75 3.78
CA MET A 165 -3.92 -17.20 3.68
C MET A 165 -3.68 -17.85 5.06
N PRO A 166 -4.37 -18.97 5.37
CA PRO A 166 -4.10 -19.70 6.60
C PRO A 166 -2.69 -20.31 6.57
N LEU A 167 -1.92 -20.11 7.64
CA LEU A 167 -0.58 -20.69 7.79
C LEU A 167 -0.64 -22.20 8.02
N SER A 168 -1.71 -22.68 8.64
CA SER A 168 -1.97 -24.10 8.84
C SER A 168 -3.46 -24.34 8.99
N ASP A 169 -3.89 -25.49 8.48
CA ASP A 169 -5.27 -25.96 8.53
C ASP A 169 -5.25 -27.48 8.69
N GLY A 170 -5.97 -28.01 9.67
CA GLY A 170 -5.93 -29.43 9.99
C GLY A 170 -6.68 -29.81 11.26
N ILE A 171 -6.63 -31.09 11.62
CA ILE A 171 -7.31 -31.62 12.79
C ILE A 171 -6.35 -31.60 13.98
N LEU A 172 -6.81 -31.07 15.12
CA LEU A 172 -6.06 -31.09 16.38
C LEU A 172 -6.96 -31.53 17.53
N THR A 173 -6.32 -32.14 18.53
CA THR A 173 -6.88 -32.29 19.86
C THR A 173 -6.32 -31.19 20.76
N ILE A 174 -7.20 -30.47 21.46
CA ILE A 174 -6.85 -29.30 22.27
C ILE A 174 -7.25 -29.54 23.71
N LYS A 175 -6.30 -29.35 24.64
CA LYS A 175 -6.53 -29.39 26.08
C LYS A 175 -6.05 -28.10 26.74
N PRO A 176 -6.96 -27.22 27.21
CA PRO A 176 -6.58 -26.08 28.04
C PRO A 176 -5.97 -26.55 29.37
N VAL A 177 -4.81 -26.01 29.75
CA VAL A 177 -4.17 -26.34 31.02
C VAL A 177 -4.97 -25.72 32.18
N GLY A 178 -5.25 -26.51 33.20
CA GLY A 178 -6.02 -26.08 34.38
C GLY A 178 -7.53 -26.27 34.27
N TYR A 179 -8.03 -26.79 33.15
CA TYR A 179 -9.42 -27.17 32.97
C TYR A 179 -9.53 -28.66 32.64
N ASP A 180 -10.60 -29.30 33.08
CA ASP A 180 -10.85 -30.73 32.82
C ASP A 180 -11.64 -30.96 31.52
N CYS A 181 -11.45 -30.07 30.55
CA CYS A 181 -12.08 -30.17 29.23
C CYS A 181 -11.06 -30.63 28.19
N LEU A 182 -11.52 -31.50 27.28
CA LEU A 182 -10.75 -32.01 26.16
C LEU A 182 -11.55 -31.85 24.88
N TYR A 183 -11.02 -31.09 23.93
CA TYR A 183 -11.62 -30.89 22.62
C TYR A 183 -10.91 -31.79 21.61
N GLN A 184 -11.52 -32.92 21.26
CA GLN A 184 -10.94 -33.89 20.33
C GLN A 184 -11.46 -33.67 18.91
N ASN A 185 -10.64 -34.02 17.91
CA ASN A 185 -11.00 -33.98 16.49
C ASN A 185 -11.56 -32.63 16.01
N MET A 186 -10.93 -31.54 16.48
CA MET A 186 -11.31 -30.18 16.13
C MET A 186 -10.63 -29.78 14.83
N HIS A 187 -11.42 -29.25 13.88
CA HIS A 187 -10.88 -28.62 12.68
C HIS A 187 -10.33 -27.25 13.05
N CYS A 188 -9.01 -27.09 12.99
CA CYS A 188 -8.27 -25.94 13.45
C CYS A 188 -7.63 -25.21 12.27
N ARG A 189 -7.77 -23.89 12.22
CA ARG A 189 -7.17 -23.03 11.22
C ARG A 189 -6.46 -21.85 11.87
N LEU A 190 -5.16 -21.69 11.60
CA LEU A 190 -4.36 -20.55 12.05
C LEU A 190 -4.32 -19.49 10.96
N GLN A 191 -4.92 -18.34 11.23
CA GLN A 191 -4.93 -17.20 10.31
C GLN A 191 -5.14 -15.88 11.06
N ALA A 192 -4.38 -14.86 10.67
CA ALA A 192 -4.44 -13.51 11.22
C ALA A 192 -4.31 -13.48 12.76
N GLY A 193 -3.32 -14.18 13.30
CA GLY A 193 -3.05 -14.23 14.75
C GLY A 193 -4.10 -14.98 15.57
N ILE A 194 -5.02 -15.71 14.93
CA ILE A 194 -6.06 -16.46 15.63
C ILE A 194 -6.07 -17.90 15.14
N LEU A 195 -5.89 -18.84 16.07
CA LEU A 195 -6.16 -20.25 15.87
C LEU A 195 -7.65 -20.49 16.18
N ARG A 196 -8.44 -20.67 15.13
CA ARG A 196 -9.88 -20.94 15.20
C ARG A 196 -10.12 -22.43 15.17
N CYS A 197 -10.85 -22.95 16.15
CA CYS A 197 -11.11 -24.38 16.28
C CYS A 197 -12.62 -24.63 16.24
N ALA A 198 -13.06 -25.36 15.22
CA ALA A 198 -14.45 -25.74 15.01
C ALA A 198 -14.64 -27.25 15.20
N THR A 199 -15.81 -27.66 15.68
CA THR A 199 -16.16 -29.08 15.76
C THR A 199 -16.43 -29.62 14.36
N SER A 200 -15.83 -30.76 14.02
CA SER A 200 -16.04 -31.45 12.73
C SER A 200 -17.41 -32.10 12.58
N SER A 201 -18.22 -32.14 13.65
CA SER A 201 -19.42 -32.96 13.78
C SER A 201 -20.74 -32.29 13.35
N SER A 202 -20.73 -31.05 12.85
CA SER A 202 -21.96 -30.35 12.45
C SER A 202 -21.90 -29.82 11.02
N LEU A 203 -22.99 -30.00 10.27
CA LEU A 203 -23.25 -29.45 8.92
C LEU A 203 -23.05 -27.91 8.82
N GLN A 204 -22.92 -27.23 9.96
CA GLN A 204 -22.44 -25.87 10.10
C GLN A 204 -21.22 -25.93 11.04
N ASN A 205 -20.02 -25.67 10.53
CA ASN A 205 -18.77 -25.55 11.32
C ASN A 205 -18.92 -24.46 12.40
N GLN A 206 -19.47 -24.82 13.56
CA GLN A 206 -19.59 -23.90 14.69
C GLN A 206 -18.21 -23.75 15.32
N ILE A 207 -17.71 -22.52 15.36
CA ILE A 207 -16.42 -22.22 15.98
C ILE A 207 -16.61 -22.25 17.50
N VAL A 208 -15.93 -23.18 18.16
CA VAL A 208 -16.09 -23.45 19.60
C VAL A 208 -14.99 -22.78 20.42
N LEU A 209 -13.79 -22.62 19.85
CA LEU A 209 -12.64 -22.07 20.56
C LEU A 209 -11.82 -21.13 19.68
N HIS A 210 -11.44 -19.98 20.23
CA HIS A 210 -10.47 -19.05 19.65
C HIS A 210 -9.26 -18.95 20.58
N ILE A 211 -8.08 -19.29 20.05
CA ILE A 211 -6.80 -19.10 20.73
C ILE A 211 -6.08 -17.96 20.01
N TYR A 212 -5.70 -16.92 20.75
CA TYR A 212 -5.05 -15.73 20.20
C TYR A 212 -3.54 -15.87 20.32
N ILE A 213 -2.85 -15.61 19.21
CA ILE A 213 -1.40 -15.68 19.10
C ILE A 213 -0.89 -14.27 18.87
N ASN A 214 0.02 -13.82 19.71
CA ASN A 214 0.65 -12.52 19.57
C ASN A 214 2.18 -12.64 19.65
N LYS A 215 2.87 -11.50 19.70
CA LYS A 215 4.34 -11.47 19.81
C LYS A 215 4.89 -12.02 21.14
N ASP A 216 4.08 -12.02 22.19
CA ASP A 216 4.46 -12.50 23.53
C ASP A 216 4.09 -13.99 23.74
N SER A 217 3.36 -14.60 22.81
CA SER A 217 3.05 -16.02 22.77
C SER A 217 4.33 -16.85 22.66
N LYS A 218 4.32 -18.00 23.32
CA LYS A 218 5.46 -18.94 23.37
C LYS A 218 4.99 -20.33 23.03
N ILE A 219 5.87 -21.06 22.38
CA ILE A 219 5.73 -22.49 22.11
C ILE A 219 6.68 -23.23 23.03
N LEU A 220 6.16 -24.19 23.80
CA LEU A 220 6.97 -25.05 24.65
C LEU A 220 6.82 -26.49 24.18
N ALA A 221 7.94 -27.22 24.12
CA ALA A 221 7.92 -28.63 23.81
C ALA A 221 7.31 -29.44 24.96
N CYS A 222 6.47 -30.43 24.64
CA CYS A 222 6.01 -31.42 25.61
C CYS A 222 7.01 -32.59 25.71
N LYS A 223 6.87 -33.38 26.76
CA LYS A 223 7.55 -34.69 26.87
C LYS A 223 7.10 -35.68 25.78
N HIS A 224 5.93 -35.47 25.19
CA HIS A 224 5.38 -36.30 24.13
C HIS A 224 5.68 -35.63 22.78
N GLN A 225 6.29 -36.37 21.85
CA GLN A 225 6.71 -35.86 20.53
C GLN A 225 5.54 -35.39 19.66
N ARG A 226 4.30 -35.81 19.96
CA ARG A 226 3.08 -35.45 19.22
C ARG A 226 2.31 -34.26 19.82
N SER A 227 2.90 -33.57 20.78
CA SER A 227 2.23 -32.49 21.50
C SER A 227 3.13 -31.27 21.67
N ILE A 228 2.52 -30.09 21.63
CA ILE A 228 3.15 -28.80 21.96
C ILE A 228 2.27 -28.02 22.91
N ILE A 229 2.86 -27.12 23.70
CA ILE A 229 2.14 -26.17 24.53
C ILE A 229 2.25 -24.80 23.88
N VAL A 230 1.13 -24.10 23.77
CA VAL A 230 1.06 -22.75 23.23
C VAL A 230 0.47 -21.83 24.28
N THR A 231 1.15 -20.72 24.53
CA THR A 231 0.63 -19.68 25.42
C THR A 231 -0.20 -18.69 24.61
N SER A 232 -1.37 -18.37 25.12
CA SER A 232 -2.25 -17.35 24.58
C SER A 232 -2.53 -16.33 25.66
N ASP A 233 -2.24 -15.08 25.36
CA ASP A 233 -2.66 -13.98 26.19
C ASP A 233 -4.00 -13.46 25.68
N ARG A 234 -4.99 -13.51 26.57
CA ARG A 234 -6.22 -12.77 26.36
C ARG A 234 -6.48 -11.97 27.61
N TYR A 235 -6.76 -10.69 27.43
CA TYR A 235 -7.48 -9.88 28.40
C TYR A 235 -8.93 -10.36 28.44
N LEU A 236 -9.15 -11.54 29.02
CA LEU A 236 -10.47 -11.92 29.49
C LEU A 236 -10.55 -11.42 30.94
N THR A 237 -11.42 -10.44 31.17
CA THR A 237 -11.87 -10.00 32.51
C THR A 237 -10.79 -9.47 33.47
N GLY A 238 -9.89 -8.60 33.00
CA GLY A 238 -9.09 -7.73 33.88
C GLY A 238 -7.93 -8.39 34.64
N THR A 239 -7.78 -9.72 34.56
CA THR A 239 -6.59 -10.45 35.04
C THR A 239 -5.80 -10.97 33.86
N LYS A 240 -4.52 -10.56 33.74
CA LYS A 240 -3.55 -11.25 32.87
C LYS A 240 -3.47 -12.71 33.34
N CYS A 241 -4.08 -13.61 32.58
CA CYS A 241 -3.97 -15.03 32.82
C CYS A 241 -3.38 -15.63 31.55
N ASP A 242 -2.10 -16.01 31.61
CA ASP A 242 -1.44 -16.75 30.53
C ASP A 242 -2.17 -18.09 30.41
N LYS A 243 -3.08 -18.20 29.43
CA LYS A 243 -3.77 -19.46 29.19
C LYS A 243 -2.86 -20.32 28.34
N GLN A 244 -2.49 -21.47 28.88
CA GLN A 244 -1.72 -22.47 28.17
C GLN A 244 -2.67 -23.48 27.55
N PHE A 245 -2.41 -23.84 26.30
CA PHE A 245 -3.15 -24.85 25.57
C PHE A 245 -2.18 -25.93 25.10
N ILE A 246 -2.49 -27.18 25.42
CA ILE A 246 -1.78 -28.34 24.87
C ILE A 246 -2.46 -28.69 23.56
N LEU A 247 -1.72 -28.61 22.46
CA LEU A 247 -2.14 -29.05 21.14
C LEU A 247 -1.51 -30.42 20.87
N THR A 248 -2.30 -31.35 20.39
CA THR A 248 -1.87 -32.71 20.04
C THR A 248 -2.38 -33.07 18.66
N SER A 249 -1.52 -33.68 17.85
CA SER A 249 -1.88 -34.26 16.55
C SER A 249 -1.65 -35.77 16.54
N ASP A 250 -2.17 -36.45 15.53
CA ASP A 250 -2.00 -37.89 15.34
C ASP A 250 -0.59 -38.24 14.83
N SER A 251 0.04 -37.33 14.07
CA SER A 251 1.39 -37.45 13.52
C SER A 251 2.39 -36.47 14.17
N GLU A 252 3.64 -36.90 14.27
CA GLU A 252 4.75 -36.02 14.68
C GLU A 252 5.06 -34.96 13.61
N GLU A 253 4.90 -35.31 12.32
CA GLU A 253 5.09 -34.37 11.22
C GLU A 253 4.07 -33.23 11.28
N ASP A 254 2.81 -33.56 11.56
CA ASP A 254 1.74 -32.56 11.67
C ASP A 254 2.00 -31.62 12.84
N ILE A 255 2.39 -32.14 14.02
CA ILE A 255 2.64 -31.26 15.16
C ILE A 255 3.88 -30.39 14.95
N ALA A 256 4.89 -30.87 14.23
CA ALA A 256 6.05 -30.08 13.83
C ALA A 256 5.64 -28.97 12.86
N ALA A 257 4.78 -29.25 11.88
CA ALA A 257 4.22 -28.25 10.97
C ALA A 257 3.40 -27.19 11.73
N TRP A 258 2.56 -27.60 12.68
CA TRP A 258 1.83 -26.69 13.56
C TRP A 258 2.75 -25.82 14.41
N SER A 259 3.79 -26.40 15.01
CA SER A 259 4.80 -25.67 15.77
C SER A 259 5.50 -24.60 14.92
N HIS A 260 5.88 -24.96 13.68
CA HIS A 260 6.49 -24.03 12.75
C HIS A 260 5.53 -22.91 12.35
N ALA A 261 4.27 -23.24 12.00
CA ALA A 261 3.28 -22.24 11.61
C ALA A 261 2.95 -21.26 12.74
N ILE A 262 2.86 -21.72 13.99
CA ILE A 262 2.65 -20.83 15.13
C ILE A 262 3.90 -19.96 15.36
N SER A 263 5.10 -20.50 15.18
CA SER A 263 6.35 -19.73 15.26
C SER A 263 6.38 -18.61 14.22
N LEU A 264 5.99 -18.92 12.98
CA LEU A 264 5.86 -17.93 11.90
C LEU A 264 4.82 -16.86 12.26
N GLN A 265 3.67 -17.24 12.81
CA GLN A 265 2.65 -16.28 13.23
C GLN A 265 3.14 -15.34 14.34
N ILE A 266 3.92 -15.85 15.30
CA ILE A 266 4.52 -15.03 16.38
C ILE A 266 5.51 -14.02 15.78
N ALA A 267 6.39 -14.49 14.89
CA ALA A 267 7.34 -13.63 14.18
C ALA A 267 6.62 -12.55 13.35
N ASP A 268 5.54 -12.92 12.65
CA ASP A 268 4.72 -11.96 11.90
C ASP A 268 4.08 -10.91 12.81
N CYS A 269 3.58 -11.30 13.99
CA CYS A 269 3.04 -10.37 14.98
C CYS A 269 4.09 -9.40 15.53
N GLU A 270 5.35 -9.83 15.62
CA GLU A 270 6.47 -8.96 16.01
C GLU A 270 6.86 -7.99 14.89
N GLN A 271 6.95 -8.48 13.65
CA GLN A 271 7.41 -7.72 12.49
C GLN A 271 6.36 -6.76 11.93
N TRP A 272 5.13 -7.25 11.72
CA TRP A 272 4.06 -6.50 11.06
C TRP A 272 3.09 -5.83 12.04
N GLY A 273 3.21 -6.11 13.34
CA GLY A 273 2.39 -5.49 14.38
C GLY A 273 0.89 -5.71 14.16
N GLU A 274 0.11 -4.62 14.12
CA GLU A 274 -1.35 -4.68 13.92
C GLU A 274 -1.75 -5.32 12.58
N PHE A 275 -0.89 -5.24 11.55
CA PHE A 275 -1.17 -5.81 10.25
C PHE A 275 -1.13 -7.35 10.23
N ALA A 276 -0.50 -8.01 11.21
CA ALA A 276 -0.49 -9.47 11.31
C ALA A 276 -1.79 -10.06 11.87
N VAL A 277 -2.62 -9.23 12.51
CA VAL A 277 -3.83 -9.66 13.23
C VAL A 277 -5.11 -9.05 12.68
N SER A 278 -5.00 -8.02 11.83
CA SER A 278 -6.14 -7.30 11.25
C SER A 278 -6.22 -7.50 9.74
N SER A 279 -7.42 -7.82 9.25
CA SER A 279 -7.70 -7.83 7.82
C SER A 279 -8.02 -6.41 7.36
N ILE A 280 -7.12 -5.79 6.61
CA ILE A 280 -7.30 -4.43 6.07
C ILE A 280 -7.52 -4.51 4.57
N ARG A 281 -8.46 -3.69 4.05
CA ARG A 281 -8.70 -3.58 2.62
C ARG A 281 -7.50 -2.88 1.96
N LEU A 282 -6.87 -3.57 1.00
CA LEU A 282 -5.68 -3.08 0.31
C LEU A 282 -5.97 -1.85 -0.56
N THR A 283 -7.09 -1.84 -1.28
CA THR A 283 -7.49 -0.73 -2.16
C THR A 283 -8.73 -0.03 -1.62
N VAL A 284 -8.82 1.28 -1.84
CA VAL A 284 -10.04 2.05 -1.62
C VAL A 284 -10.63 2.29 -3.00
N GLU A 285 -11.90 1.96 -3.21
CA GLU A 285 -12.55 2.42 -4.43
C GLU A 285 -12.67 3.94 -4.36
N PRO A 286 -12.41 4.66 -5.45
CA PRO A 286 -12.59 6.10 -5.45
C PRO A 286 -14.02 6.40 -5.02
N ASP A 287 -14.19 7.15 -3.93
CA ASP A 287 -15.50 7.34 -3.30
C ASP A 287 -16.51 7.94 -4.29
N HIS A 288 -16.05 8.67 -5.32
CA HIS A 288 -16.86 9.14 -6.45
C HIS A 288 -16.08 9.03 -7.78
N PRO A 289 -16.73 8.67 -8.91
CA PRO A 289 -16.12 8.80 -10.23
C PRO A 289 -15.99 10.30 -10.52
N ASP A 290 -14.75 10.75 -10.76
CA ASP A 290 -14.39 12.06 -11.30
C ASP A 290 -15.42 13.18 -11.02
N VAL A 291 -15.43 13.72 -9.80
CA VAL A 291 -15.72 15.15 -9.70
C VAL A 291 -14.48 15.83 -10.28
N VAL A 292 -14.41 15.85 -11.61
CA VAL A 292 -13.74 16.95 -12.29
C VAL A 292 -14.38 18.17 -11.68
N VAL A 293 -13.61 18.92 -10.88
CA VAL A 293 -14.00 20.25 -10.44
C VAL A 293 -13.93 21.13 -11.69
N LEU A 294 -14.82 20.86 -12.64
CA LEU A 294 -15.19 21.79 -13.67
C LEU A 294 -15.90 22.91 -12.95
N SER A 295 -15.36 24.11 -13.14
CA SER A 295 -16.03 25.38 -12.92
C SER A 295 -16.39 25.74 -11.47
N ARG A 296 -15.48 26.46 -10.81
CA ARG A 296 -15.89 27.78 -10.27
C ARG A 296 -16.05 28.78 -11.43
N MET A 297 -16.93 28.50 -12.39
CA MET A 297 -17.56 29.57 -13.15
C MET A 297 -18.71 30.04 -12.27
N ASN A 298 -18.62 31.31 -11.85
CA ASN A 298 -19.61 32.06 -11.08
C ASN A 298 -19.59 31.93 -9.55
N GLY A 299 -18.40 31.81 -8.95
CA GLY A 299 -18.24 32.16 -7.54
C GLY A 299 -18.15 33.68 -7.38
N ARG A 300 -19.26 34.35 -7.05
CA ARG A 300 -19.25 35.71 -6.51
C ARG A 300 -18.22 35.79 -5.38
N ARG A 301 -17.38 36.81 -5.39
CA ARG A 301 -16.33 36.94 -4.37
C ARG A 301 -17.00 37.39 -3.07
N LEU A 302 -16.55 36.84 -1.95
CA LEU A 302 -17.04 37.19 -0.60
C LEU A 302 -16.89 38.70 -0.27
N TYR A 303 -16.13 39.44 -1.09
CA TYR A 303 -15.91 40.88 -0.98
C TYR A 303 -16.93 41.73 -1.76
N ASP A 304 -17.80 41.11 -2.57
CA ASP A 304 -18.82 41.83 -3.35
C ASP A 304 -20.08 42.18 -2.51
N GLU A 305 -20.18 41.70 -1.27
CA GLU A 305 -21.35 41.91 -0.39
C GLU A 305 -21.14 42.97 0.71
N ILE A 306 -19.96 43.58 0.83
CA ILE A 306 -19.75 44.64 1.81
C ILE A 306 -20.16 45.98 1.22
N GLN A 307 -21.46 46.28 1.24
CA GLN A 307 -21.94 47.65 1.11
C GLN A 307 -21.62 48.40 2.40
N ILE A 308 -20.57 49.22 2.38
CA ILE A 308 -20.30 50.19 3.43
C ILE A 308 -21.38 51.27 3.34
N GLN A 309 -22.39 51.22 4.23
CA GLN A 309 -23.27 52.35 4.44
C GLN A 309 -22.47 53.49 5.05
N VAL A 310 -22.13 54.48 4.23
CA VAL A 310 -21.63 55.77 4.69
C VAL A 310 -22.83 56.55 5.22
N ASN A 311 -23.05 56.52 6.52
CA ASN A 311 -23.94 57.48 7.17
C ASN A 311 -23.21 58.82 7.27
N GLY A 312 -23.43 59.67 6.29
CA GLY A 312 -23.15 61.10 6.35
C GLY A 312 -24.11 61.81 7.31
N LYS A 313 -23.56 62.77 8.07
CA LYS A 313 -24.24 63.66 9.02
C LYS A 313 -25.43 64.40 8.43
#